data_AF-T2K091-F1
#
_entry.id   AF-T2K091-F1
#
_cell.length_a   1.000
_cell.length_b   1.000
_cell.length_c   1.000
_cell.angle_alpha   90.00
_cell.angle_beta   90.00
_cell.angle_gamma   90.00
#
_symmetry.space_group_name_H-M   'P 1'
#
loop_
_entity.id
_entity.type
_entity.pdbx_description
1 polymer ?
#
loop_
_entity_poly.entity_id
_entity_poly.type
_entity_poly.pdbx_seq_one_letter_code
_entity_poly.pdbx_strand_id
1 'polypeptide(L)'
;MDLEYNQAIPNIAVAPVSQSLRLRGMRFLADKAQEKDNFDFSEVESSFDLAIWDHPQDLKMAYEYSEKPTLERVIEDLYNTNFGYCYLASKAMLEFYPQEGDVLKQSFDENAQEDYGAHYHIIKLFGWLKYEPAYELFLDTLLNLGDKFVKSRIAAAISLGYLGDKQAIPHLKVGLESEVWKLKYACLLSLEYLGDSSGKTLCYNDSDWLIQKKIS
;
A
#
# COMPACT_ATOMS: atom_id res chain seq x y z
N MET A 1 -9.32 -20.52 26.46
CA MET A 1 -9.77 -19.18 26.05
C MET A 1 -9.61 -19.15 24.55
N ASP A 2 -10.69 -19.40 23.82
CA ASP A 2 -10.72 -19.27 22.37
C ASP A 2 -10.58 -17.80 22.03
N LEU A 3 -9.34 -17.37 21.80
CA LEU A 3 -9.08 -16.06 21.21
C LEU A 3 -9.60 -16.14 19.78
N GLU A 4 -10.72 -15.48 19.50
CA GLU A 4 -11.22 -15.28 18.14
C GLU A 4 -10.23 -14.37 17.38
N TYR A 5 -9.22 -15.01 16.79
CA TYR A 5 -8.05 -14.36 16.18
C TYR A 5 -8.41 -13.35 15.06
N ASN A 6 -9.55 -13.54 14.39
CA ASN A 6 -10.09 -12.67 13.34
C ASN A 6 -10.59 -11.31 13.87
N GLN A 7 -11.09 -11.22 15.11
CA GLN A 7 -11.64 -9.97 15.64
C GLN A 7 -10.59 -8.84 15.79
N ALA A 8 -9.31 -9.19 15.89
CA ALA A 8 -8.23 -8.20 15.98
C ALA A 8 -7.81 -7.64 14.61
N ILE A 9 -8.05 -8.37 13.51
CA ILE A 9 -7.60 -8.00 12.16
C ILE A 9 -8.11 -6.62 11.74
N PRO A 10 -9.40 -6.26 11.91
CA PRO A 10 -9.89 -4.93 11.55
C PRO A 10 -9.21 -3.79 12.32
N ASN A 11 -8.87 -4.01 13.59
CA ASN A 11 -8.18 -3.00 14.41
C ASN A 11 -6.70 -2.85 14.01
N ILE A 12 -6.05 -3.95 13.61
CA ILE A 12 -4.68 -3.91 13.10
C ILE A 12 -4.66 -3.18 11.75
N ALA A 13 -5.62 -3.43 10.86
CA ALA A 13 -5.66 -2.85 9.51
C ALA A 13 -5.63 -1.31 9.51
N VAL A 14 -6.25 -0.68 10.50
CA VAL A 14 -6.36 0.79 10.60
C VAL A 14 -5.31 1.45 11.50
N ALA A 15 -4.36 0.69 12.07
CA ALA A 15 -3.33 1.25 12.94
C ALA A 15 -2.33 2.14 12.16
N PRO A 16 -1.97 3.35 12.64
CA PRO A 16 -1.09 4.29 11.93
C PRO A 16 0.39 3.93 12.11
N VAL A 17 0.73 2.67 11.85
CA VAL A 17 2.08 2.09 11.91
C VAL A 17 2.44 1.49 10.56
N SER A 18 3.69 1.06 10.40
CA SER A 18 4.18 0.48 9.15
C SER A 18 3.22 -0.55 8.56
N GLN A 19 2.81 -0.34 7.31
CA GLN A 19 1.93 -1.24 6.57
C GLN A 19 2.42 -2.70 6.62
N SER A 20 3.73 -2.91 6.49
CA SER A 20 4.30 -4.25 6.58
C SER A 20 4.15 -4.92 7.94
N LEU A 21 4.14 -4.16 9.03
CA LEU A 21 3.88 -4.70 10.36
C LEU A 21 2.40 -5.09 10.49
N ARG A 22 1.49 -4.24 10.00
CA ARG A 22 0.06 -4.54 9.94
C ARG A 22 -0.21 -5.82 9.14
N LEU A 23 0.22 -5.86 7.88
CA LEU A 23 0.02 -7.01 7.00
C LEU A 23 0.65 -8.29 7.56
N ARG A 24 1.80 -8.20 8.23
CA ARG A 24 2.42 -9.38 8.89
C ARG A 24 1.57 -9.88 10.05
N GLY A 25 1.08 -8.98 10.91
CA GLY A 25 0.22 -9.34 12.03
C GLY A 25 -1.12 -9.91 11.57
N MET A 26 -1.75 -9.27 10.59
CA MET A 26 -3.01 -9.73 10.01
C MET A 26 -2.84 -11.10 9.35
N ARG A 27 -1.77 -11.30 8.57
CA ARG A 27 -1.48 -12.59 7.94
C ARG A 27 -1.29 -13.70 8.98
N PHE A 28 -0.50 -13.45 10.02
CA PHE A 28 -0.28 -14.42 11.09
C PHE A 28 -1.60 -14.85 11.77
N LEU A 29 -2.49 -13.91 12.05
CA LEU A 29 -3.80 -14.22 12.64
C LEU A 29 -4.71 -14.99 11.67
N ALA A 30 -4.69 -14.62 10.39
CA ALA A 30 -5.46 -15.31 9.36
C ALA A 30 -4.99 -16.75 9.14
N ASP A 31 -3.67 -16.99 9.09
CA ASP A 31 -3.09 -18.34 8.99
C ASP A 31 -3.52 -19.20 10.20
N LYS A 32 -3.51 -18.63 11.42
CA LYS A 32 -3.95 -19.33 12.64
C LYS A 32 -5.45 -19.60 12.67
N ALA A 33 -6.25 -18.73 12.08
CA ALA A 33 -7.69 -18.94 11.95
C ALA A 33 -8.00 -20.05 10.93
N GLN A 34 -7.30 -20.06 9.80
CA GLN A 34 -7.48 -21.07 8.76
C GLN A 34 -7.14 -22.49 9.24
N GLU A 35 -6.12 -22.65 10.08
CA GLU A 35 -5.77 -23.94 10.71
C GLU A 35 -6.93 -24.57 11.52
N LYS A 36 -7.94 -23.77 11.91
CA LYS A 36 -9.09 -24.23 12.73
C LYS A 36 -10.34 -24.61 11.92
N ASP A 37 -10.28 -24.62 10.58
CA ASP A 37 -11.37 -25.03 9.66
C ASP A 37 -12.72 -24.27 9.81
N ASN A 38 -12.74 -23.13 10.50
CA ASN A 38 -13.92 -22.26 10.64
C ASN A 38 -13.62 -20.79 10.25
N PHE A 39 -12.70 -20.60 9.31
CA PHE A 39 -12.29 -19.27 8.87
C PHE A 39 -12.88 -18.95 7.49
N ASP A 40 -13.75 -17.94 7.47
CA ASP A 40 -14.21 -17.32 6.23
C ASP A 40 -13.36 -16.07 5.95
N PHE A 41 -12.60 -16.09 4.84
CA PHE A 41 -11.79 -14.96 4.43
C PHE A 41 -12.64 -13.72 4.14
N SER A 42 -13.90 -13.88 3.73
CA SER A 42 -14.79 -12.77 3.42
C SER A 42 -15.02 -11.83 4.62
N GLU A 43 -14.90 -12.35 5.85
CA GLU A 43 -15.03 -11.58 7.10
C GLU A 43 -13.89 -10.57 7.29
N VAL A 44 -12.72 -10.82 6.68
CA VAL A 44 -11.50 -10.03 6.90
C VAL A 44 -10.90 -9.48 5.62
N GLU A 45 -11.43 -9.85 4.44
CA GLU A 45 -10.96 -9.39 3.14
C GLU A 45 -10.91 -7.86 3.06
N SER A 46 -11.98 -7.19 3.49
CA SER A 46 -12.04 -5.72 3.52
C SER A 46 -10.92 -5.09 4.35
N SER A 47 -10.46 -5.78 5.40
CA SER A 47 -9.33 -5.33 6.21
C SER A 47 -8.00 -5.50 5.48
N PHE A 48 -7.81 -6.60 4.75
CA PHE A 48 -6.64 -6.79 3.87
C PHE A 48 -6.62 -5.78 2.72
N ASP A 49 -7.76 -5.56 2.06
CA ASP A 49 -7.91 -4.55 1.02
C ASP A 49 -7.53 -3.16 1.56
N LEU A 50 -8.11 -2.77 2.71
CA LEU A 50 -7.78 -1.50 3.38
C LEU A 50 -6.29 -1.41 3.71
N ALA A 51 -5.69 -2.46 4.26
CA ALA A 51 -4.28 -2.47 4.61
C ALA A 51 -3.35 -2.48 3.40
N ILE A 52 -3.78 -2.97 2.23
CA ILE A 52 -2.98 -2.94 0.99
C ILE A 52 -3.12 -1.58 0.29
N TRP A 53 -4.35 -1.05 0.14
CA TRP A 53 -4.59 0.31 -0.35
C TRP A 53 -3.90 1.34 0.55
N ASP A 54 -4.03 1.14 1.87
CA ASP A 54 -3.41 1.90 2.95
C ASP A 54 -3.42 3.42 2.72
N HIS A 55 -4.60 3.91 2.38
CA HIS A 55 -4.86 5.33 2.23
C HIS A 55 -4.91 5.96 3.63
N PRO A 56 -4.24 7.10 3.89
CA PRO A 56 -4.08 7.60 5.24
C PRO A 56 -5.43 7.99 5.86
N GLN A 57 -6.42 8.38 5.06
CA GLN A 57 -7.75 8.74 5.52
C GLN A 57 -8.45 7.63 6.31
N ASP A 58 -8.13 6.37 6.03
CA ASP A 58 -8.77 5.20 6.64
C ASP A 58 -8.07 4.75 7.93
N LEU A 59 -7.00 5.44 8.33
CA LEU A 59 -6.22 5.12 9.53
C LEU A 59 -6.76 5.85 10.76
N LYS A 60 -6.76 5.14 11.90
CA LYS A 60 -7.03 5.70 13.22
C LYS A 60 -5.80 6.48 13.71
N MET A 61 -5.69 7.72 13.25
CA MET A 61 -4.55 8.59 13.58
C MET A 61 -4.44 8.85 15.09
N ALA A 62 -3.21 8.86 15.59
CA ALA A 62 -2.89 9.20 16.98
C ALA A 62 -2.32 10.63 17.12
N TYR A 63 -2.05 11.29 15.99
CA TYR A 63 -1.41 12.60 15.91
C TYR A 63 -2.21 13.53 15.00
N GLU A 64 -2.13 14.82 15.28
CA GLU A 64 -2.71 15.90 14.46
C GLU A 64 -1.80 17.12 14.50
N TYR A 65 -1.86 17.95 13.47
CA TYR A 65 -1.25 19.29 13.52
C TYR A 65 -2.20 20.24 14.26
N SER A 66 -1.67 21.03 15.19
CA SER A 66 -2.44 22.03 15.94
C SER A 66 -2.94 23.20 15.09
N GLU A 67 -2.28 23.45 13.96
CA GLU A 67 -2.63 24.44 12.96
C GLU A 67 -2.23 23.94 11.57
N LYS A 68 -2.59 24.64 10.49
CA LYS A 68 -2.16 24.28 9.14
C LYS A 68 -0.62 24.25 9.07
N PRO A 69 0.03 23.10 8.84
CA PRO A 69 1.49 23.02 8.75
C PRO A 69 1.99 23.73 7.48
N THR A 70 3.24 24.19 7.47
CA THR A 70 3.90 24.65 6.24
C THR A 70 4.21 23.48 5.30
N LEU A 71 4.36 23.75 4.00
CA LEU A 71 4.76 22.72 3.03
C LEU A 71 6.12 22.09 3.41
N GLU A 72 7.09 22.91 3.82
CA GLU A 72 8.40 22.46 4.29
C GLU A 72 8.26 21.48 5.46
N ARG A 73 7.43 21.81 6.45
CA ARG A 73 7.19 20.93 7.59
C ARG A 73 6.54 19.61 7.19
N VAL A 74 5.57 19.65 6.28
CA VAL A 74 4.92 18.45 5.74
C VAL A 74 5.95 17.56 5.04
N ILE A 75 6.82 18.15 4.21
CA ILE A 75 7.87 17.40 3.52
C ILE A 75 8.84 16.77 4.53
N GLU A 76 9.33 17.52 5.52
CA GLU A 76 10.20 17.00 6.59
C GLU A 76 9.57 15.79 7.30
N ASP A 77 8.28 15.88 7.66
CA ASP A 77 7.58 14.81 8.38
C ASP A 77 7.33 13.55 7.53
N LEU A 78 7.41 13.63 6.19
CA LEU A 78 7.39 12.44 5.31
C LEU A 78 8.65 11.57 5.49
N TYR A 79 9.77 12.15 5.91
CA TYR A 79 11.04 11.45 6.20
C TYR A 79 11.18 11.03 7.66
N ASN A 80 10.11 11.11 8.45
CA ASN A 80 10.14 10.72 9.85
C ASN A 80 10.29 9.20 10.02
N THR A 81 10.98 8.76 11.06
CA THR A 81 11.07 7.33 11.41
C THR A 81 9.77 6.77 11.99
N ASN A 82 8.92 7.64 12.53
CA ASN A 82 7.59 7.29 13.01
C ASN A 82 6.57 7.44 11.87
N PHE A 83 6.08 6.29 11.39
CA PHE A 83 5.09 6.20 10.32
C PHE A 83 3.79 6.97 10.62
N GLY A 84 3.44 7.18 11.89
CA GLY A 84 2.29 8.01 12.26
C GLY A 84 2.45 9.46 11.80
N TYR A 85 3.66 10.02 11.89
CA TYR A 85 3.96 11.36 11.33
C TYR A 85 3.99 11.34 9.82
N CYS A 86 4.53 10.29 9.18
CA CYS A 86 4.52 10.17 7.72
C CYS A 86 3.09 10.10 7.16
N TYR A 87 2.18 9.37 7.82
CA TYR A 87 0.76 9.33 7.43
C TYR A 87 0.07 10.67 7.69
N LEU A 88 0.39 11.35 8.80
CA LEU A 88 -0.14 12.69 9.09
C LEU A 88 0.31 13.71 8.04
N ALA A 89 1.59 13.68 7.66
CA ALA A 89 2.15 14.48 6.57
C ALA A 89 1.51 14.15 5.22
N SER A 90 1.29 12.87 4.93
CA SER A 90 0.57 12.44 3.71
C SER A 90 -0.84 13.03 3.65
N LYS A 91 -1.60 13.03 4.76
CA LYS A 91 -2.91 13.70 4.83
C LYS A 91 -2.81 15.19 4.57
N ALA A 92 -1.89 15.87 5.25
CA ALA A 92 -1.71 17.31 5.10
C ALA A 92 -1.31 17.70 3.67
N MET A 93 -0.48 16.88 3.00
CA MET A 93 -0.14 17.09 1.59
C MET A 93 -1.39 17.00 0.71
N LEU A 94 -2.20 15.95 0.88
CA LEU A 94 -3.44 15.75 0.11
C LEU A 94 -4.46 16.87 0.34
N GLU A 95 -4.58 17.35 1.57
CA GLU A 95 -5.57 18.35 1.96
C GLU A 95 -5.16 19.78 1.59
N PHE A 96 -3.91 20.15 1.87
CA PHE A 96 -3.46 21.53 1.83
C PHE A 96 -2.54 21.87 0.66
N TYR A 97 -1.92 20.86 0.06
CA TYR A 97 -0.87 21.01 -0.95
C TYR A 97 -1.04 20.05 -2.16
N PRO A 98 -2.26 19.78 -2.67
CA PRO A 98 -2.45 18.79 -3.73
C PRO A 98 -1.76 19.14 -5.06
N GLN A 99 -1.42 20.42 -5.26
CA GLN A 99 -0.73 20.92 -6.45
C GLN A 99 0.80 20.80 -6.38
N GLU A 100 1.38 20.47 -5.23
CA GLU A 100 2.83 20.58 -4.98
C GLU A 100 3.59 19.29 -5.37
N GLY A 101 3.12 18.58 -6.40
CA GLY A 101 3.73 17.34 -6.87
C GLY A 101 5.17 17.50 -7.36
N ASP A 102 5.48 18.62 -8.03
CA ASP A 102 6.83 18.93 -8.50
C ASP A 102 7.82 19.12 -7.34
N VAL A 103 7.39 19.83 -6.28
CA VAL A 103 8.21 20.06 -5.08
C VAL A 103 8.46 18.75 -4.35
N LEU A 104 7.42 17.91 -4.22
CA LEU A 104 7.55 16.57 -3.63
C LEU A 104 8.49 15.69 -4.46
N LYS A 105 8.43 15.77 -5.80
CA LYS A 105 9.33 15.04 -6.70
C LYS A 105 10.78 15.46 -6.57
N GLN A 106 11.03 16.76 -6.46
CA GLN A 106 12.38 17.26 -6.19
C GLN A 106 12.91 16.71 -4.85
N SER A 107 12.12 16.78 -3.78
CA SER A 107 12.51 16.24 -2.47
C SER A 107 12.78 14.73 -2.51
N PHE A 108 11.96 13.97 -3.25
CA PHE A 108 12.15 12.53 -3.45
C PHE A 108 13.48 12.21 -4.12
N ASP A 109 13.82 12.93 -5.20
CA ASP A 109 15.06 12.71 -5.95
C ASP A 109 16.31 13.01 -5.12
N GLU A 110 16.23 14.03 -4.26
CA GLU A 110 17.33 14.46 -3.40
C GLU A 110 17.52 13.53 -2.19
N ASN A 111 16.44 13.03 -1.59
CA ASN A 111 16.51 12.48 -0.23
C ASN A 111 15.92 11.07 -0.06
N ALA A 112 15.02 10.62 -0.93
CA ALA A 112 14.24 9.40 -0.67
C ALA A 112 14.83 8.11 -1.27
N GLN A 113 15.84 8.20 -2.15
CA GLN A 113 16.35 7.05 -2.90
C GLN A 113 16.82 5.89 -1.99
N GLU A 114 17.44 6.20 -0.85
CA GLU A 114 17.93 5.22 0.12
C GLU A 114 17.10 5.17 1.42
N ASP A 115 16.10 6.04 1.57
CA ASP A 115 15.19 6.02 2.71
C ASP A 115 13.98 5.15 2.39
N TYR A 116 14.03 3.88 2.77
CA TYR A 116 12.96 2.91 2.51
C TYR A 116 11.58 3.32 3.07
N GLY A 117 11.54 4.11 4.14
CA GLY A 117 10.30 4.58 4.75
C GLY A 117 9.70 5.72 3.95
N ALA A 118 10.48 6.78 3.73
CA ALA A 118 10.07 7.92 2.93
C ALA A 118 9.74 7.51 1.50
N HIS A 119 10.57 6.66 0.87
CA HIS A 119 10.34 6.14 -0.46
C HIS A 119 8.98 5.44 -0.56
N TYR A 120 8.62 4.63 0.44
CA TYR A 120 7.31 3.98 0.48
C TYR A 120 6.16 4.99 0.53
N HIS A 121 6.22 5.95 1.46
CA HIS A 121 5.17 6.94 1.66
C HIS A 121 4.99 7.85 0.45
N ILE A 122 6.09 8.37 -0.08
CA ILE A 122 6.09 9.34 -1.18
C ILE A 122 5.59 8.69 -2.48
N ILE A 123 5.95 7.44 -2.78
CA ILE A 123 5.40 6.72 -3.94
C ILE A 123 3.87 6.64 -3.87
N LYS A 124 3.30 6.25 -2.72
CA LYS A 124 1.83 6.20 -2.57
C LYS A 124 1.19 7.57 -2.68
N LEU A 125 1.86 8.58 -2.11
CA LEU A 125 1.38 9.95 -2.13
C LEU A 125 1.29 10.49 -3.57
N PHE A 126 2.28 10.22 -4.43
CA PHE A 126 2.16 10.54 -5.86
C PHE A 126 0.94 9.86 -6.50
N GLY A 127 0.66 8.59 -6.16
CA GLY A 127 -0.52 7.88 -6.63
C GLY A 127 -1.83 8.57 -6.21
N TRP A 128 -1.97 8.92 -4.93
CA TRP A 128 -3.16 9.60 -4.41
C TRP A 128 -3.33 11.01 -4.94
N LEU A 129 -2.23 11.74 -5.18
CA LEU A 129 -2.22 13.03 -5.86
C LEU A 129 -2.51 12.92 -7.36
N LYS A 130 -2.51 11.71 -7.93
CA LYS A 130 -2.56 11.45 -9.38
C LYS A 130 -1.49 12.21 -10.13
N TYR A 131 -0.28 12.27 -9.57
CA TYR A 131 0.85 12.98 -10.14
C TYR A 131 1.44 12.18 -11.30
N GLU A 132 0.90 12.41 -12.51
CA GLU A 132 1.28 11.75 -13.76
C GLU A 132 2.80 11.70 -14.04
N PRO A 133 3.61 12.75 -13.75
CA PRO A 133 5.05 12.70 -14.00
C PRO A 133 5.80 11.62 -13.21
N ALA A 134 5.21 11.02 -12.17
CA ALA A 134 5.80 9.88 -11.45
C ALA A 134 5.53 8.50 -12.10
N TYR A 135 4.87 8.43 -13.25
CA TYR A 135 4.54 7.14 -13.90
C TYR A 135 5.75 6.24 -14.11
N GLU A 136 6.82 6.75 -14.74
CA GLU A 136 8.05 5.98 -14.98
C GLU A 136 8.72 5.56 -13.67
N LEU A 137 8.67 6.42 -12.64
CA LEU A 137 9.15 6.09 -11.31
C LEU A 137 8.35 4.92 -10.70
N PHE A 138 7.03 4.85 -10.90
CA PHE A 138 6.23 3.71 -10.45
C PHE A 138 6.61 2.42 -11.17
N LEU A 139 6.81 2.47 -12.48
CA LEU A 139 7.22 1.29 -13.26
C LEU A 139 8.60 0.78 -12.79
N ASP A 140 9.57 1.68 -12.65
CA ASP A 140 10.90 1.34 -12.14
C ASP A 140 10.81 0.77 -10.72
N THR A 141 10.05 1.43 -9.84
CA THR A 141 9.82 0.98 -8.46
C THR A 141 9.20 -0.41 -8.41
N LEU A 142 8.22 -0.72 -9.27
CA LEU A 142 7.53 -2.01 -9.31
C LEU A 142 8.42 -3.15 -9.82
N LEU A 143 9.15 -2.90 -10.92
CA LEU A 143 9.78 -3.93 -11.74
C LEU A 143 11.27 -4.11 -11.45
N ASN A 144 11.98 -3.02 -11.14
CA ASN A 144 13.44 -3.01 -11.12
C ASN A 144 14.02 -2.99 -9.71
N LEU A 145 13.25 -2.54 -8.72
CA LEU A 145 13.72 -2.58 -7.34
C LEU A 145 13.67 -4.01 -6.78
N GLY A 146 14.81 -4.47 -6.26
CA GLY A 146 14.96 -5.80 -5.67
C GLY A 146 14.33 -5.93 -4.26
N ASP A 147 14.71 -7.00 -3.55
CA ASP A 147 14.08 -7.41 -2.29
C ASP A 147 14.12 -6.38 -1.15
N LYS A 148 15.04 -5.41 -1.21
CA LYS A 148 15.13 -4.34 -0.21
C LYS A 148 13.93 -3.39 -0.22
N PHE A 149 13.27 -3.23 -1.37
CA PHE A 149 12.21 -2.25 -1.59
C PHE A 149 10.83 -2.88 -1.79
N VAL A 150 10.60 -4.10 -1.28
CA VAL A 150 9.32 -4.80 -1.43
C VAL A 150 8.12 -3.95 -1.01
N LYS A 151 8.24 -3.11 0.04
CA LYS A 151 7.17 -2.18 0.42
C LYS A 151 6.89 -1.15 -0.67
N SER A 152 7.94 -0.55 -1.24
CA SER A 152 7.82 0.42 -2.33
C SER A 152 7.25 -0.22 -3.60
N ARG A 153 7.59 -1.48 -3.90
CA ARG A 153 6.96 -2.23 -5.02
C ARG A 153 5.44 -2.35 -4.85
N ILE A 154 4.99 -2.67 -3.64
CA ILE A 154 3.56 -2.73 -3.30
C ILE A 154 2.92 -1.34 -3.46
N ALA A 155 3.58 -0.30 -2.96
CA ALA A 155 3.15 1.09 -3.12
C ALA A 155 3.03 1.50 -4.59
N ALA A 156 3.99 1.12 -5.43
CA ALA A 156 3.99 1.42 -6.86
C ALA A 156 2.84 0.74 -7.60
N ALA A 157 2.57 -0.55 -7.31
CA ALA A 157 1.42 -1.25 -7.88
C ALA A 157 0.12 -0.48 -7.58
N ILE A 158 -0.09 -0.11 -6.30
CA ILE A 158 -1.26 0.66 -5.86
C ILE A 158 -1.33 2.05 -6.51
N SER A 159 -0.19 2.71 -6.66
CA SER A 159 -0.12 4.05 -7.26
C SER A 159 -0.46 4.03 -8.75
N LEU A 160 -0.04 2.99 -9.47
CA LEU A 160 -0.45 2.75 -10.86
C LEU A 160 -1.98 2.54 -10.96
N GLY A 161 -2.57 1.80 -10.01
CA GLY A 161 -4.03 1.67 -9.91
C GLY A 161 -4.72 3.03 -9.74
N TYR A 162 -4.29 3.84 -8.77
CA TYR A 162 -4.88 5.16 -8.52
C TYR A 162 -4.72 6.16 -9.66
N LEU A 163 -3.61 6.09 -10.39
CA LEU A 163 -3.39 6.93 -11.57
C LEU A 163 -4.44 6.65 -12.64
N GLY A 164 -4.92 5.41 -12.74
CA GLY A 164 -5.99 5.03 -13.65
C GLY A 164 -5.56 4.80 -15.10
N ASP A 165 -4.26 4.87 -15.39
CA ASP A 165 -3.74 4.60 -16.74
C ASP A 165 -3.69 3.09 -17.02
N LYS A 166 -4.52 2.65 -17.98
CA LYS A 166 -4.59 1.24 -18.40
C LYS A 166 -3.30 0.73 -19.05
N GLN A 167 -2.37 1.61 -19.44
CA GLN A 167 -1.02 1.22 -19.87
C GLN A 167 -0.26 0.48 -18.76
N ALA A 168 -0.65 0.63 -17.49
CA ALA A 168 -0.06 -0.09 -16.38
C ALA A 168 -0.42 -1.59 -16.34
N ILE A 169 -1.51 -2.02 -16.99
CA ILE A 169 -2.03 -3.40 -16.93
C ILE A 169 -0.96 -4.47 -17.22
N PRO A 170 -0.21 -4.42 -18.33
CA PRO A 170 0.84 -5.41 -18.58
C PRO A 170 1.91 -5.44 -17.49
N HIS A 171 2.29 -4.28 -16.93
CA HIS A 171 3.30 -4.19 -15.87
C HIS A 171 2.79 -4.75 -14.53
N LEU A 172 1.52 -4.48 -14.19
CA LEU A 172 0.87 -5.06 -13.01
C LEU A 172 0.79 -6.58 -13.10
N LYS A 173 0.56 -7.13 -14.30
CA LYS A 173 0.57 -8.59 -14.53
C LYS A 173 1.94 -9.21 -14.28
N VAL A 174 3.04 -8.54 -14.64
CA VAL A 174 4.40 -9.00 -14.28
C VAL A 174 4.56 -9.07 -12.77
N GLY A 175 3.99 -8.13 -12.01
CA GLY A 175 4.01 -8.17 -10.55
C GLY A 175 3.31 -9.40 -9.93
N LEU A 176 2.39 -10.04 -10.65
CA LEU A 176 1.73 -11.28 -10.22
C LEU A 176 2.67 -12.49 -10.21
N GLU A 177 3.82 -12.42 -10.88
CA GLU A 177 4.83 -13.49 -10.90
C GLU A 177 5.68 -13.51 -9.61
N SER A 178 5.50 -12.54 -8.71
CA SER A 178 6.31 -12.43 -7.49
C SER A 178 5.91 -13.44 -6.42
N GLU A 179 6.88 -14.08 -5.76
CA GLU A 179 6.65 -14.90 -4.56
C GLU A 179 6.12 -14.08 -3.34
N VAL A 180 6.11 -12.76 -3.43
CA VAL A 180 5.58 -11.90 -2.35
C VAL A 180 4.07 -11.75 -2.50
N TRP A 181 3.30 -12.48 -1.68
CA TRP A 181 1.83 -12.42 -1.69
C TRP A 181 1.27 -10.99 -1.62
N LYS A 182 1.88 -10.09 -0.82
CA LYS A 182 1.43 -8.70 -0.70
C LYS A 182 1.51 -7.93 -2.02
N LEU A 183 2.54 -8.22 -2.82
CA LEU A 183 2.72 -7.61 -4.14
C LEU A 183 1.69 -8.15 -5.13
N LYS A 184 1.51 -9.48 -5.16
CA LYS A 184 0.44 -10.13 -5.94
C LYS A 184 -0.93 -9.53 -5.62
N TYR A 185 -1.27 -9.42 -4.34
CA TYR A 185 -2.53 -8.85 -3.86
C TYR A 185 -2.69 -7.39 -4.32
N ALA A 186 -1.65 -6.56 -4.18
CA ALA A 186 -1.68 -5.17 -4.63
C ALA A 186 -1.88 -5.05 -6.15
N CYS A 187 -1.22 -5.89 -6.94
CA CYS A 187 -1.43 -5.96 -8.37
C CYS A 187 -2.85 -6.40 -8.72
N LEU A 188 -3.42 -7.39 -8.02
CA LEU A 188 -4.82 -7.82 -8.23
C LEU A 188 -5.82 -6.68 -7.96
N LEU A 189 -5.67 -5.96 -6.84
CA LEU A 189 -6.51 -4.80 -6.53
C LEU A 189 -6.39 -3.71 -7.58
N SER A 190 -5.17 -3.43 -8.04
CA SER A 190 -4.92 -2.38 -9.03
C SER A 190 -5.46 -2.77 -10.41
N LEU A 191 -5.32 -4.03 -10.81
CA LEU A 191 -5.93 -4.56 -12.04
C LEU A 191 -7.46 -4.48 -11.99
N GLU A 192 -8.06 -4.89 -10.87
CA GLU A 192 -9.51 -4.78 -10.66
C GLU A 192 -9.98 -3.33 -10.74
N TYR A 193 -9.26 -2.40 -10.10
CA TYR A 193 -9.54 -0.97 -10.16
C TYR A 193 -9.47 -0.40 -11.59
N LEU A 194 -8.56 -0.92 -12.41
CA LEU A 194 -8.44 -0.58 -13.84
C LEU A 194 -9.46 -1.31 -14.74
N GLY A 195 -10.30 -2.17 -14.15
CA GLY A 195 -11.30 -2.97 -14.86
C GLY A 195 -10.74 -4.18 -15.61
N ASP A 196 -9.56 -4.67 -15.23
CA ASP A 196 -8.96 -5.92 -15.75
C ASP A 196 -9.12 -7.05 -14.73
N SER A 197 -9.94 -8.04 -15.06
CA SER A 197 -10.15 -9.24 -14.23
C SER A 197 -9.24 -10.40 -14.61
N SER A 198 -8.38 -10.25 -15.62
CA SER A 198 -7.57 -11.37 -16.13
C SER A 198 -6.46 -11.78 -15.16
N GLY A 199 -6.10 -10.92 -14.20
CA GLY A 199 -5.24 -11.28 -13.07
C GLY A 199 -5.76 -12.47 -12.27
N LYS A 200 -7.08 -12.63 -12.12
CA LYS A 200 -7.69 -13.79 -11.44
C LYS A 200 -7.33 -15.09 -12.14
N THR A 201 -7.38 -15.12 -13.48
CA THR A 201 -7.02 -16.30 -14.27
C THR A 201 -5.53 -16.63 -14.12
N LEU A 202 -4.66 -15.61 -14.11
CA LEU A 202 -3.21 -15.80 -13.95
C LEU A 202 -2.84 -16.38 -12.59
N CYS A 203 -3.57 -16.01 -11.53
CA CYS A 203 -3.34 -16.48 -10.17
C CYS A 203 -4.18 -17.71 -9.79
N TYR A 204 -4.94 -18.32 -10.71
CA TYR A 204 -5.89 -19.40 -10.37
C TYR A 204 -5.26 -20.57 -9.60
N ASN A 205 -4.03 -20.94 -9.95
CA ASN A 205 -3.28 -22.01 -9.29
C ASN A 205 -2.17 -21.47 -8.36
N ASP A 206 -2.32 -20.25 -7.82
CA ASP A 206 -1.33 -19.68 -6.90
C ASP A 206 -1.14 -20.59 -5.68
N SER A 207 0.09 -20.74 -5.20
CA SER A 207 0.39 -21.59 -4.04
C SER A 207 -0.01 -20.94 -2.71
N ASP A 208 -0.15 -19.61 -2.67
CA ASP A 208 -0.59 -18.89 -1.47
C ASP A 208 -2.12 -18.94 -1.35
N TRP A 209 -2.61 -19.57 -0.28
CA TRP A 209 -4.04 -19.74 -0.03
C TRP A 209 -4.79 -18.41 0.02
N LEU A 210 -4.16 -17.32 0.47
CA LEU A 210 -4.80 -16.01 0.60
C LEU A 210 -5.00 -15.39 -0.78
N ILE A 211 -4.05 -15.60 -1.69
CA ILE A 211 -4.20 -15.21 -3.10
C ILE A 211 -5.34 -16.00 -3.75
N GLN A 212 -5.40 -17.33 -3.53
CA GLN A 212 -6.51 -18.16 -4.00
C GLN A 212 -7.87 -17.65 -3.50
N LYS A 213 -7.96 -17.28 -2.21
CA LYS A 213 -9.18 -16.72 -1.62
C LYS A 213 -9.54 -15.35 -2.20
N LYS A 214 -8.57 -14.48 -2.48
CA LYS A 214 -8.82 -13.15 -3.07
C LYS A 214 -9.39 -13.21 -4.49
N ILE A 215 -9.03 -14.24 -5.25
CA ILE A 215 -9.49 -14.37 -6.65
C ILE A 215 -10.74 -15.23 -6.80
N SER A 216 -11.17 -15.91 -5.74
CA SER A 216 -12.39 -16.73 -5.68
C SER A 216 -13.64 -15.87 -5.76
#